data_AF-A0A2G4G867-F1
#
_entry.id   AF-A0A2G4G867-F1
#
_cell.length_a   1.000
_cell.length_b   1.000
_cell.length_c   1.000
_cell.angle_alpha   90.00
_cell.angle_beta   90.00
_cell.angle_gamma   90.00
#
_symmetry.space_group_name_H-M   'P 1'
#
loop_
_entity.id
_entity.type
_entity.pdbx_description
1 polymer ?
#
loop_
_entity_poly.entity_id
_entity_poly.type
_entity_poly.pdbx_seq_one_letter_code
_entity_poly.pdbx_strand_id
1 'polypeptide(L)'
;MSKISALLKASHFGPTVLVTTIAFFFARHYWWEGPACVIAFGVFVGQLIVGWSNDLYDYQDDLSHQRMKKPLVAQKISFDELRRWTLWMIPFAFIANLLGPLGITGGLVYMLGIACGVSYNFYFKFTALSPLPYAVAFAALPSCIAISKEIMPPLWMWLGGAIFGVAAHFINVLKDMKKDQQSGIRGLPQRLGSIGSIIAAGVLITAGVMLLFYSR
;
A
#
# COMPACT_ATOMS: atom_id res chain seq x y z
N MET A 1 11.00 -23.57 3.80
CA MET A 1 9.92 -22.57 3.60
C MET A 1 9.08 -23.05 2.43
N SER A 2 7.76 -23.13 2.58
CA SER A 2 6.86 -23.52 1.48
C SER A 2 6.77 -22.39 0.43
N LYS A 3 6.35 -22.72 -0.79
CA LYS A 3 6.12 -21.73 -1.85
C LYS A 3 5.12 -20.64 -1.44
N ILE A 4 4.04 -21.03 -0.76
CA ILE A 4 3.04 -20.10 -0.22
C ILE A 4 3.68 -19.13 0.76
N SER A 5 4.53 -19.62 1.67
CA SER A 5 5.24 -18.75 2.61
C SER A 5 6.20 -17.78 1.90
N ALA A 6 6.82 -18.18 0.79
CA ALA A 6 7.63 -17.29 -0.04
C ALA A 6 6.80 -16.16 -0.67
N LEU A 7 5.64 -16.50 -1.25
CA LEU A 7 4.71 -15.52 -1.83
C LEU A 7 4.18 -14.53 -0.80
N LEU A 8 3.77 -15.02 0.37
CA LEU A 8 3.30 -14.17 1.47
C LEU A 8 4.42 -13.25 1.98
N LYS A 9 5.65 -13.76 2.07
CA LYS A 9 6.78 -12.92 2.48
C LYS A 9 7.11 -11.84 1.45
N ALA A 10 7.04 -12.17 0.16
CA ALA A 10 7.26 -11.23 -0.94
C ALA A 10 6.16 -10.16 -1.05
N SER A 11 4.95 -10.42 -0.52
CA SER A 11 3.90 -9.40 -0.45
C SER A 11 4.10 -8.39 0.68
N HIS A 12 5.21 -8.47 1.43
CA HIS A 12 5.39 -7.71 2.67
C HIS A 12 4.27 -8.03 3.66
N PHE A 13 4.24 -9.30 4.10
CA PHE A 13 3.11 -9.89 4.84
C PHE A 13 2.58 -9.04 6.00
N GLY A 14 3.45 -8.44 6.81
CA GLY A 14 3.03 -7.60 7.95
C GLY A 14 2.16 -6.41 7.53
N PRO A 15 2.67 -5.49 6.70
CA PRO A 15 1.87 -4.42 6.10
C PRO A 15 0.62 -4.92 5.37
N THR A 16 0.72 -6.00 4.59
CA THR A 16 -0.42 -6.60 3.88
C THR A 16 -1.54 -6.98 4.84
N VAL A 17 -1.21 -7.67 5.94
CA VAL A 17 -2.19 -8.07 6.96
C VAL A 17 -2.80 -6.84 7.62
N LEU A 18 -1.99 -5.84 8.00
CA LEU A 18 -2.48 -4.61 8.63
C LEU A 18 -3.51 -3.89 7.75
N VAL A 19 -3.19 -3.65 6.48
CA VAL A 19 -4.09 -2.96 5.53
C VAL A 19 -5.36 -3.77 5.28
N THR A 20 -5.22 -5.08 5.13
CA THR A 20 -6.36 -6.01 4.96
C THR A 20 -7.28 -6.00 6.18
N THR A 21 -6.72 -6.00 7.39
CA THR A 21 -7.47 -5.96 8.65
C THR A 21 -8.19 -4.62 8.82
N ILE A 22 -7.53 -3.50 8.52
CA ILE A 22 -8.17 -2.18 8.54
C ILE A 22 -9.34 -2.13 7.56
N ALA A 23 -9.14 -2.63 6.33
CA ALA A 23 -10.20 -2.70 5.33
C ALA A 23 -11.38 -3.57 5.79
N PHE A 24 -11.11 -4.71 6.44
CA PHE A 24 -12.16 -5.55 7.01
C PHE A 24 -12.99 -4.81 8.06
N PHE A 25 -12.36 -4.11 9.00
CA PHE A 25 -13.10 -3.37 10.03
C PHE A 25 -13.91 -2.20 9.46
N PHE A 26 -13.36 -1.46 8.49
CA PHE A 26 -14.13 -0.46 7.76
C PHE A 26 -15.28 -1.08 7.00
N ALA A 27 -15.05 -2.18 6.29
CA ALA A 27 -16.10 -2.87 5.56
C ALA A 27 -17.18 -3.38 6.49
N ARG A 28 -16.84 -3.92 7.67
CA ARG A 28 -17.80 -4.40 8.67
C ARG A 28 -18.67 -3.30 9.26
N HIS A 29 -18.20 -2.06 9.24
CA HIS A 29 -19.00 -0.89 9.63
C HIS A 29 -20.13 -0.59 8.63
N TYR A 30 -19.87 -0.80 7.33
CA TYR A 30 -20.82 -0.49 6.23
C TYR A 30 -21.59 -1.69 5.69
N TRP A 31 -21.07 -2.90 5.92
CA TRP A 31 -21.57 -4.16 5.42
C TRP A 31 -21.64 -5.21 6.53
N TRP A 32 -22.47 -6.25 6.32
CA TRP A 32 -22.42 -7.45 7.13
C TRP A 32 -21.16 -8.29 6.81
N GLU A 33 -20.91 -9.32 7.60
CA GLU A 33 -19.66 -10.09 7.63
C GLU A 33 -19.21 -10.62 6.26
N GLY A 34 -20.11 -11.17 5.46
CA GLY A 34 -19.79 -11.80 4.18
C GLY A 34 -19.16 -10.83 3.18
N PRO A 35 -19.85 -9.75 2.78
CA PRO A 35 -19.29 -8.72 1.92
C PRO A 35 -18.03 -8.08 2.52
N ALA A 36 -17.99 -7.90 3.84
CA ALA A 36 -16.79 -7.37 4.50
C ALA A 36 -15.57 -8.28 4.32
N CYS A 37 -15.74 -9.60 4.43
CA CYS A 37 -14.70 -10.58 4.11
C CYS A 37 -14.27 -10.53 2.63
N VAL A 38 -15.23 -10.40 1.71
CA VAL A 38 -14.92 -10.32 0.27
C VAL A 38 -14.17 -9.03 -0.07
N ILE A 39 -14.56 -7.89 0.52
CA ILE A 39 -13.84 -6.62 0.38
C ILE A 39 -12.41 -6.75 0.93
N ALA A 40 -12.25 -7.28 2.14
CA ALA A 40 -10.94 -7.48 2.74
C ALA A 40 -10.05 -8.38 1.88
N PHE A 41 -10.62 -9.45 1.32
CA PHE A 41 -9.91 -10.32 0.38
C PHE A 41 -9.53 -9.59 -0.93
N GLY A 42 -10.42 -8.79 -1.50
CA GLY A 42 -10.11 -7.93 -2.64
C GLY A 42 -8.97 -6.95 -2.35
N VAL A 43 -8.92 -6.42 -1.12
CA VAL A 43 -7.82 -5.57 -0.65
C VAL A 43 -6.53 -6.35 -0.49
N PHE A 44 -6.60 -7.55 0.08
CA PHE A 44 -5.45 -8.44 0.21
C PHE A 44 -4.81 -8.74 -1.15
N VAL A 45 -5.62 -9.06 -2.17
CA VAL A 45 -5.15 -9.28 -3.55
C VAL A 45 -4.44 -8.05 -4.10
N GLY A 46 -4.98 -6.85 -3.89
CA GLY A 46 -4.31 -5.61 -4.30
C GLY A 46 -2.95 -5.41 -3.62
N GLN A 47 -2.86 -5.73 -2.32
CA GLN A 47 -1.59 -5.70 -1.58
C GLN A 47 -0.57 -6.72 -2.12
N LEU A 48 -1.00 -7.90 -2.58
CA LEU A 48 -0.12 -8.86 -3.25
C LEU A 48 0.52 -8.24 -4.50
N ILE A 49 -0.28 -7.59 -5.35
CA ILE A 49 0.21 -6.94 -6.59
C ILE A 49 1.24 -5.84 -6.24
N VAL A 50 0.92 -4.99 -5.27
CA VAL A 50 1.82 -3.89 -4.87
C VAL A 50 3.12 -4.44 -4.29
N GLY A 51 3.06 -5.40 -3.36
CA GLY A 51 4.25 -5.98 -2.74
C GLY A 51 5.13 -6.76 -3.72
N TRP A 52 4.51 -7.61 -4.55
CA TRP A 52 5.25 -8.42 -5.53
C TRP A 52 5.84 -7.57 -6.66
N SER A 53 5.12 -6.56 -7.16
CA SER A 53 5.68 -5.63 -8.15
C SER A 53 6.87 -4.85 -7.58
N ASN A 54 6.85 -4.49 -6.29
CA ASN A 54 8.01 -3.89 -5.64
C ASN A 54 9.21 -4.83 -5.64
N ASP A 55 9.04 -6.06 -5.14
CA ASP A 55 10.13 -7.04 -5.05
C ASP A 55 10.68 -7.43 -6.43
N LEU A 56 9.82 -7.49 -7.47
CA LEU A 56 10.25 -7.70 -8.85
C LEU A 56 11.08 -6.53 -9.38
N TYR A 57 10.64 -5.29 -9.13
CA TYR A 57 11.37 -4.10 -9.58
C TYR A 57 12.71 -3.96 -8.85
N ASP A 58 12.72 -4.15 -7.54
CA ASP A 58 13.89 -3.97 -6.68
C ASP A 58 14.88 -5.14 -6.75
N TYR A 59 14.60 -6.19 -7.53
CA TYR A 59 15.35 -7.45 -7.45
C TYR A 59 16.87 -7.28 -7.63
N GLN A 60 17.32 -6.47 -8.60
CA GLN A 60 18.76 -6.24 -8.84
C GLN A 60 19.42 -5.48 -7.70
N ASP A 61 18.74 -4.48 -7.14
CA ASP A 61 19.22 -3.70 -6.00
C ASP A 61 19.22 -4.54 -4.72
N ASP A 62 18.17 -5.32 -4.49
CA ASP A 62 18.06 -6.24 -3.35
C ASP A 62 19.17 -7.31 -3.40
N LEU A 63 19.56 -7.75 -4.60
CA LEU A 63 20.66 -8.68 -4.83
C LEU A 63 22.02 -8.02 -4.54
N SER A 64 22.25 -6.80 -5.04
CA SER A 64 23.52 -6.07 -4.82
C SER A 64 23.76 -5.76 -3.34
N HIS A 65 22.69 -5.48 -2.59
CA HIS A 65 22.72 -5.25 -1.14
C HIS A 65 22.63 -6.53 -0.29
N GLN A 66 22.65 -7.72 -0.92
CA GLN A 66 22.55 -9.02 -0.27
C GLN A 66 21.40 -9.13 0.74
N ARG A 67 20.21 -8.64 0.39
CA ARG A 67 19.03 -8.63 1.27
C ARG A 67 18.42 -10.03 1.40
N MET A 68 19.16 -10.99 1.97
CA MET A 68 18.78 -12.42 2.13
C MET A 68 17.46 -12.67 2.88
N LYS A 69 16.88 -11.65 3.52
CA LYS A 69 15.52 -11.72 4.07
C LYS A 69 14.46 -11.76 2.97
N LYS A 70 14.73 -11.23 1.78
CA LYS A 70 13.84 -11.20 0.62
C LYS A 70 13.77 -12.58 -0.06
N PRO A 71 12.58 -13.10 -0.40
CA PRO A 71 12.43 -14.43 -1.00
C PRO A 71 13.17 -14.63 -2.33
N LEU A 72 13.18 -13.61 -3.19
CA LEU A 72 13.87 -13.66 -4.48
C LEU A 72 15.39 -13.79 -4.30
N VAL A 73 15.99 -12.94 -3.46
CA VAL A 73 17.43 -12.97 -3.16
C VAL A 73 17.84 -14.30 -2.51
N ALA A 74 16.99 -14.83 -1.63
CA ALA A 74 17.21 -16.13 -0.99
C ALA A 74 16.87 -17.34 -1.89
N GLN A 75 16.52 -17.11 -3.16
CA GLN A 75 16.14 -18.12 -4.16
C GLN A 75 15.02 -19.07 -3.68
N LYS A 76 14.10 -18.55 -2.84
CA LYS A 76 12.95 -19.32 -2.32
C LYS A 76 11.75 -19.30 -3.25
N ILE A 77 11.74 -18.37 -4.20
CA ILE A 77 10.85 -18.28 -5.35
C ILE A 77 11.64 -17.64 -6.49
N SER A 78 11.42 -18.08 -7.73
CA SER A 78 12.11 -17.48 -8.87
C SER A 78 11.45 -16.17 -9.31
N PHE A 79 12.22 -15.32 -10.01
CA PHE A 79 11.73 -14.09 -10.60
C PHE A 79 10.51 -14.34 -11.52
N ASP A 80 10.63 -15.32 -12.42
CA ASP A 80 9.55 -15.66 -13.37
C ASP A 80 8.31 -16.25 -12.69
N GLU A 81 8.46 -16.98 -11.59
CA GLU A 81 7.32 -17.47 -10.82
C GLU A 81 6.58 -16.30 -10.15
N LEU A 82 7.29 -15.40 -9.46
CA LEU A 82 6.67 -14.23 -8.84
C LEU A 82 6.03 -13.29 -9.88
N ARG A 83 6.69 -13.10 -11.02
CA ARG A 83 6.17 -12.32 -12.16
C ARG A 83 4.86 -12.90 -12.68
N ARG A 84 4.80 -14.22 -12.91
CA ARG A 84 3.57 -14.88 -13.37
C ARG A 84 2.43 -14.69 -12.35
N TRP A 85 2.69 -14.93 -11.07
CA TRP A 85 1.68 -14.71 -10.02
C TRP A 85 1.18 -13.27 -9.99
N THR A 86 2.09 -12.30 -10.11
CA THR A 86 1.73 -10.87 -10.18
C THR A 86 0.83 -10.57 -11.38
N LEU A 87 1.19 -11.06 -12.58
CA LEU A 87 0.42 -10.85 -13.79
C LEU A 87 -0.97 -11.51 -13.73
N TRP A 88 -1.09 -12.69 -13.11
CA TRP A 88 -2.38 -13.36 -12.90
C TRP A 88 -3.27 -12.65 -11.89
N MET A 89 -2.69 -12.05 -10.84
CA MET A 89 -3.46 -11.33 -9.83
C MET A 89 -4.03 -10.01 -10.34
N ILE A 90 -3.44 -9.37 -11.35
CA ILE A 90 -3.95 -8.10 -11.91
C ILE A 90 -5.39 -8.24 -12.42
N PRO A 91 -5.71 -9.09 -13.43
CA PRO A 91 -7.09 -9.23 -13.90
C PRO A 91 -8.01 -9.79 -12.82
N PHE A 92 -7.49 -10.65 -11.93
CA PHE A 92 -8.26 -11.14 -10.79
C PHE A 92 -8.66 -10.01 -9.83
N ALA A 93 -7.79 -9.05 -9.56
CA ALA A 93 -8.09 -7.89 -8.73
C ALA A 93 -9.18 -7.02 -9.36
N PHE A 94 -9.17 -6.83 -10.68
CA PHE A 94 -10.26 -6.14 -11.38
C PHE A 94 -11.58 -6.88 -11.18
N ILE A 95 -11.62 -8.19 -11.40
CA ILE A 95 -12.84 -8.99 -11.22
C ILE A 95 -13.32 -8.92 -9.77
N ALA A 96 -12.44 -9.19 -8.81
CA ALA A 96 -12.79 -9.26 -7.39
C ALA A 96 -13.28 -7.90 -6.84
N ASN A 97 -12.70 -6.79 -7.28
CA ASN A 97 -13.03 -5.47 -6.75
C ASN A 97 -14.14 -4.76 -7.54
N LEU A 98 -14.26 -4.96 -8.85
CA LEU A 98 -15.32 -4.33 -9.65
C LEU A 98 -16.64 -5.10 -9.61
N LEU A 99 -16.58 -6.44 -9.62
CA LEU A 99 -17.76 -7.31 -9.61
C LEU A 99 -18.12 -7.80 -8.19
N GLY A 100 -17.31 -7.43 -7.20
CA GLY A 100 -17.56 -7.71 -5.79
C GLY A 100 -18.42 -6.63 -5.11
N PRO A 101 -18.50 -6.65 -3.76
CA PRO A 101 -19.35 -5.73 -3.00
C PRO A 101 -18.95 -4.26 -3.11
N LEU A 102 -17.71 -3.95 -3.50
CA LEU A 102 -17.32 -2.56 -3.76
C LEU A 102 -18.06 -1.95 -4.96
N GLY A 103 -18.60 -2.80 -5.84
CA GLY A 103 -19.20 -2.39 -7.11
C GLY A 103 -18.22 -1.69 -8.04
N ILE A 104 -18.72 -1.15 -9.14
CA ILE A 104 -17.88 -0.48 -10.14
C ILE A 104 -17.23 0.78 -9.56
N THR A 105 -17.99 1.63 -8.87
CA THR A 105 -17.52 2.94 -8.38
C THR A 105 -16.51 2.79 -7.25
N GLY A 106 -16.87 2.08 -6.18
CA GLY A 106 -15.95 1.78 -5.08
C GLY A 106 -14.75 0.97 -5.58
N GLY A 107 -14.99 -0.03 -6.42
CA GLY A 107 -13.94 -0.86 -7.00
C GLY A 107 -12.91 -0.04 -7.78
N LEU A 108 -13.33 0.90 -8.63
CA LEU A 108 -12.41 1.79 -9.37
C LEU A 108 -11.58 2.69 -8.44
N VAL A 109 -12.17 3.20 -7.37
CA VAL A 109 -11.44 3.98 -6.35
C VAL A 109 -10.38 3.11 -5.67
N TYR A 110 -10.69 1.85 -5.36
CA TYR A 110 -9.68 0.94 -4.82
C TYR A 110 -8.59 0.58 -5.85
N MET A 111 -8.97 0.37 -7.12
CA MET A 111 -8.01 0.13 -8.20
C MET A 111 -7.06 1.32 -8.40
N LEU A 112 -7.52 2.56 -8.21
CA LEU A 112 -6.66 3.75 -8.16
C LEU A 112 -5.62 3.63 -7.04
N GLY A 113 -6.01 3.15 -5.86
CA GLY A 113 -5.08 2.87 -4.75
C GLY A 113 -3.99 1.85 -5.12
N ILE A 114 -4.36 0.76 -5.81
CA ILE A 114 -3.40 -0.22 -6.34
C ILE A 114 -2.46 0.46 -7.35
N ALA A 115 -3.00 1.24 -8.28
CA ALA A 115 -2.22 1.95 -9.29
C ALA A 115 -1.24 2.96 -8.66
N CYS A 116 -1.63 3.62 -7.57
CA CYS A 116 -0.74 4.45 -6.76
C CYS A 116 0.40 3.63 -6.16
N GLY A 117 0.11 2.48 -5.53
CA GLY A 117 1.15 1.60 -4.98
C GLY A 117 2.14 1.12 -6.05
N VAL A 118 1.64 0.69 -7.20
CA VAL A 118 2.47 0.26 -8.34
C VAL A 118 3.28 1.44 -8.88
N SER A 119 2.66 2.57 -9.21
CA SER A 119 3.37 3.75 -9.73
C SER A 119 4.41 4.30 -8.74
N TYR A 120 4.20 4.14 -7.44
CA TYR A 120 5.22 4.42 -6.44
C TYR A 120 6.48 3.57 -6.64
N ASN A 121 6.30 2.26 -6.79
CA ASN A 121 7.40 1.30 -6.96
C ASN A 121 8.25 1.62 -8.21
N PHE A 122 7.62 2.01 -9.31
CA PHE A 122 8.29 2.22 -10.60
C PHE A 122 8.78 3.66 -10.83
N TYR A 123 8.16 4.66 -10.21
CA TYR A 123 8.41 6.06 -10.54
C TYR A 123 8.50 6.98 -9.32
N PHE A 124 7.43 7.09 -8.53
CA PHE A 124 7.36 8.17 -7.53
C PHE A 124 8.40 8.04 -6.42
N LYS A 125 8.85 6.83 -6.07
CA LYS A 125 9.89 6.67 -5.03
C LYS A 125 11.21 7.39 -5.36
N PHE A 126 11.45 7.72 -6.63
CA PHE A 126 12.64 8.44 -7.11
C PHE A 126 12.46 9.97 -7.13
N THR A 127 11.26 10.49 -6.90
CA THR A 127 10.92 11.90 -7.10
C THR A 127 10.50 12.59 -5.79
N ALA A 128 10.56 13.92 -5.76
CA ALA A 128 10.03 14.68 -4.62
C ALA A 128 8.51 14.51 -4.43
N LEU A 129 7.81 13.91 -5.40
CA LEU A 129 6.38 13.58 -5.32
C LEU A 129 6.14 12.18 -4.71
N SER A 130 7.16 11.52 -4.16
CA SER A 130 7.02 10.23 -3.47
C SER A 130 5.90 10.13 -2.42
N PRO A 131 5.50 11.22 -1.71
CA PRO A 131 4.33 11.18 -0.82
C PRO A 131 2.97 11.07 -1.50
N LEU A 132 2.84 11.51 -2.75
CA LEU A 132 1.53 11.66 -3.42
C LEU A 132 0.79 10.32 -3.56
N PRO A 133 1.41 9.21 -4.01
CA PRO A 133 0.72 7.92 -4.07
C PRO A 133 0.21 7.43 -2.72
N TYR A 134 0.94 7.69 -1.63
CA TYR A 134 0.50 7.33 -0.29
C TYR A 134 -0.70 8.17 0.15
N ALA A 135 -0.68 9.48 -0.12
CA ALA A 135 -1.81 10.35 0.16
C ALA A 135 -3.09 9.84 -0.52
N VAL A 136 -3.01 9.54 -1.81
CA VAL A 136 -4.16 9.08 -2.59
C VAL A 136 -4.60 7.68 -2.15
N ALA A 137 -3.67 6.72 -2.00
CA ALA A 137 -4.02 5.35 -1.65
C ALA A 137 -4.66 5.23 -0.26
N PHE A 138 -4.15 5.97 0.74
CA PHE A 138 -4.72 5.96 2.08
C PHE A 138 -6.08 6.69 2.15
N ALA A 139 -6.28 7.74 1.36
CA ALA A 139 -7.60 8.36 1.21
C ALA A 139 -8.60 7.44 0.50
N ALA A 140 -8.15 6.72 -0.53
CA ALA A 140 -8.99 5.86 -1.35
C ALA A 140 -9.51 4.63 -0.59
N LEU A 141 -8.71 4.04 0.30
CA LEU A 141 -9.05 2.78 0.98
C LEU A 141 -10.35 2.82 1.82
N PRO A 142 -10.56 3.76 2.76
CA PRO A 142 -11.83 3.84 3.48
C PRO A 142 -12.95 4.40 2.57
N SER A 143 -12.59 5.29 1.64
CA SER A 143 -13.56 5.95 0.75
C SER A 143 -14.22 5.00 -0.23
N CYS A 144 -13.48 4.03 -0.79
CA CYS A 144 -14.07 3.07 -1.73
C CYS A 144 -15.18 2.25 -1.07
N ILE A 145 -15.05 1.96 0.22
CA ILE A 145 -16.03 1.21 1.01
C ILE A 145 -17.28 2.07 1.25
N ALA A 146 -17.13 3.34 1.64
CA ALA A 146 -18.27 4.25 1.79
C ALA A 146 -19.01 4.47 0.46
N ILE A 147 -18.25 4.70 -0.63
CA ILE A 147 -18.79 4.87 -1.99
C ILE A 147 -19.54 3.62 -2.45
N SER A 148 -19.10 2.41 -2.06
CA SER A 148 -19.83 1.16 -2.38
C SER A 148 -21.23 1.09 -1.78
N LYS A 149 -21.52 1.92 -0.77
CA LYS A 149 -22.84 2.08 -0.16
C LYS A 149 -23.54 3.36 -0.60
N GLU A 150 -23.04 4.04 -1.63
CA GLU A 150 -23.53 5.35 -2.10
C GLU A 150 -23.46 6.43 -1.01
N ILE A 151 -22.57 6.25 -0.03
CA ILE A 151 -22.34 7.22 1.03
C ILE A 151 -21.21 8.13 0.58
N MET A 152 -21.46 9.44 0.63
CA MET A 152 -20.41 10.44 0.45
C MET A 152 -19.38 10.25 1.57
N PRO A 153 -18.10 9.94 1.25
CA PRO A 153 -17.09 9.79 2.28
C PRO A 153 -16.96 11.11 3.07
N PRO A 154 -17.01 11.05 4.41
CA PRO A 154 -16.79 12.23 5.23
C PRO A 154 -15.38 12.77 5.04
N LEU A 155 -15.21 14.08 5.28
CA LEU A 155 -13.94 14.80 5.04
C LEU A 155 -12.72 14.12 5.66
N TRP A 156 -12.89 13.51 6.84
CA TRP A 156 -11.81 12.83 7.53
C TRP A 156 -11.26 11.62 6.76
N MET A 157 -12.08 10.92 5.95
CA MET A 157 -11.61 9.78 5.15
C MET A 157 -10.61 10.23 4.08
N TRP A 158 -10.89 11.36 3.43
CA TRP A 158 -10.02 11.92 2.40
C TRP A 158 -8.81 12.60 3.01
N LEU A 159 -9.04 13.59 3.86
CA LEU A 159 -7.98 14.44 4.36
C LEU A 159 -7.16 13.74 5.45
N GLY A 160 -7.83 13.03 6.37
CA GLY A 160 -7.16 12.24 7.39
C GLY A 160 -6.41 11.07 6.78
N GLY A 161 -7.05 10.33 5.86
CA GLY A 161 -6.39 9.27 5.08
C GLY A 161 -5.13 9.79 4.38
N ALA A 162 -5.24 10.91 3.65
CA ALA A 162 -4.09 11.50 2.96
C ALA A 162 -2.95 11.89 3.92
N ILE A 163 -3.26 12.58 5.03
CA ILE A 163 -2.26 13.01 6.01
C ILE A 163 -1.55 11.81 6.65
N PHE A 164 -2.32 10.81 7.12
CA PHE A 164 -1.74 9.61 7.73
C PHE A 164 -0.98 8.76 6.72
N GLY A 165 -1.41 8.71 5.47
CA GLY A 165 -0.69 8.04 4.38
C GLY A 165 0.68 8.67 4.16
N VAL A 166 0.74 10.00 4.07
CA VAL A 166 2.02 10.71 3.95
C VAL A 166 2.89 10.47 5.18
N ALA A 167 2.35 10.55 6.40
CA ALA A 167 3.11 10.25 7.61
C ALA A 167 3.68 8.82 7.59
N ALA A 168 2.87 7.84 7.19
CA ALA A 168 3.28 6.45 7.07
C ALA A 168 4.40 6.27 6.06
N HIS A 169 4.35 6.97 4.92
CA HIS A 169 5.44 7.00 3.93
C HIS A 169 6.76 7.49 4.53
N PHE A 170 6.72 8.63 5.22
CA PHE A 170 7.90 9.19 5.87
C PHE A 170 8.52 8.24 6.89
N ILE A 171 7.70 7.52 7.67
CA ILE A 171 8.16 6.51 8.62
C ILE A 171 8.72 5.28 7.89
N ASN A 172 8.02 4.79 6.88
CA ASN A 172 8.36 3.55 6.17
C ASN A 172 9.76 3.63 5.54
N VAL A 173 10.11 4.79 4.98
CA VAL A 173 11.43 5.04 4.37
C VAL A 173 12.58 5.01 5.39
N LEU A 174 12.34 5.31 6.68
CA LEU A 174 13.43 5.41 7.68
C LEU A 174 14.23 4.12 7.84
N LYS A 175 13.57 2.97 7.71
CA LYS A 175 14.16 1.65 7.94
C LYS A 175 15.35 1.37 7.03
N ASP A 176 15.23 1.71 5.75
CA ASP A 176 16.21 1.37 4.71
C ASP A 176 16.87 2.61 4.07
N MET A 177 16.63 3.81 4.65
CA MET A 177 17.07 5.14 4.17
C MET A 177 18.46 5.18 3.52
N LYS A 178 19.50 4.72 4.24
CA LYS A 178 20.89 4.79 3.74
C LYS A 178 21.10 3.92 2.50
N LYS A 179 20.55 2.70 2.49
CA LYS A 179 20.68 1.77 1.36
C LYS A 179 19.88 2.25 0.16
N ASP A 180 18.69 2.77 0.42
CA ASP A 180 17.80 3.28 -0.63
C ASP A 180 18.42 4.51 -1.32
N GLN A 181 19.06 5.42 -0.56
CA GLN A 181 19.82 6.54 -1.14
C GLN A 181 21.00 6.08 -2.01
N GLN A 182 21.71 5.02 -1.59
CA GLN A 182 22.80 4.41 -2.39
C GLN A 182 22.29 3.81 -3.70
N SER A 183 21.08 3.23 -3.69
CA SER A 183 20.37 2.74 -4.89
C SER A 183 19.67 3.85 -5.69
N GLY A 184 19.94 5.13 -5.39
CA GLY A 184 19.39 6.26 -6.16
C GLY A 184 17.92 6.59 -5.85
N ILE A 185 17.31 5.96 -4.85
CA ILE A 185 15.97 6.32 -4.37
C ILE A 185 16.06 7.68 -3.67
N ARG A 186 15.44 8.70 -4.27
CA ARG A 186 15.53 10.11 -3.86
C ARG A 186 14.16 10.75 -3.68
N GLY A 187 13.27 10.02 -3.03
CA GLY A 187 11.98 10.51 -2.59
C GLY A 187 12.08 11.74 -1.67
N LEU A 188 10.96 12.41 -1.42
CA LEU A 188 10.94 13.55 -0.49
C LEU A 188 11.51 13.19 0.90
N PRO A 189 11.15 12.05 1.55
CA PRO A 189 11.75 11.68 2.83
C PRO A 189 13.28 11.53 2.74
N GLN A 190 13.78 10.91 1.67
CA GLN A 190 15.22 10.75 1.43
C GLN A 190 15.94 12.09 1.27
N ARG A 191 15.28 13.11 0.70
CA ARG A 191 15.83 14.46 0.54
C ARG A 191 15.86 15.25 1.85
N LEU A 192 14.87 15.05 2.72
CA LEU A 192 14.82 15.66 4.06
C LEU A 192 15.77 14.96 5.05
N GLY A 193 16.27 13.78 4.71
CA GLY A 193 17.06 12.94 5.60
C GLY A 193 16.24 12.36 6.75
N SER A 194 16.88 11.56 7.60
CA SER A 194 16.20 10.84 8.69
C SER A 194 15.53 11.78 9.69
N ILE A 195 16.22 12.83 10.15
CA ILE A 195 15.68 13.77 11.15
C ILE A 195 14.51 14.56 10.57
N GLY A 196 14.68 15.14 9.37
CA GLY A 196 13.60 15.87 8.71
C GLY A 196 12.39 14.98 8.43
N SER A 197 12.60 13.71 8.09
CA SER A 197 11.53 12.74 7.91
C SER A 197 10.78 12.42 9.19
N ILE A 198 11.49 12.25 10.32
CA ILE A 198 10.88 12.02 11.64
C ILE A 198 10.03 13.23 12.05
N ILE A 199 10.57 14.44 11.89
CA ILE A 199 9.85 15.68 12.22
C ILE A 199 8.60 15.82 11.35
N ALA A 200 8.73 15.64 10.03
CA ALA A 200 7.60 15.68 9.10
C ALA A 200 6.51 14.67 9.46
N ALA A 201 6.89 13.42 9.75
CA ALA A 201 5.95 12.40 10.19
C ALA A 201 5.24 12.81 11.50
N GLY A 202 5.96 13.32 12.49
CA GLY A 202 5.39 13.78 13.77
C GLY A 202 4.38 14.92 13.60
N VAL A 203 4.72 15.92 12.77
CA VAL A 203 3.82 17.04 12.44
C VAL A 203 2.56 16.54 11.73
N LEU A 204 2.70 15.66 10.75
CA LEU A 204 1.56 15.11 10.01
C LEU A 204 0.67 14.25 10.90
N ILE A 205 1.22 13.39 11.75
CA ILE A 205 0.42 12.60 12.71
C ILE A 205 -0.36 13.53 13.64
N THR A 206 0.29 14.57 14.17
CA THR A 206 -0.36 15.55 15.05
C THR A 206 -1.50 16.26 14.32
N ALA A 207 -1.26 16.69 13.07
CA ALA A 207 -2.29 17.34 12.25
C ALA A 207 -3.46 16.39 11.93
N GLY A 208 -3.18 15.13 11.60
CA GLY A 208 -4.20 14.11 11.34
C GLY A 208 -5.05 13.80 12.58
N VAL A 209 -4.42 13.70 13.76
CA VAL A 209 -5.12 13.52 15.03
C VAL A 209 -6.00 14.74 15.35
N MET A 210 -5.47 15.96 15.20
CA MET A 210 -6.24 17.19 15.39
C MET A 210 -7.44 17.24 14.43
N LEU A 211 -7.24 16.91 13.15
CA LEU A 211 -8.32 16.83 12.18
C LEU A 211 -9.43 15.88 12.66
N LEU A 212 -9.08 14.69 13.16
CA LEU A 212 -10.07 13.74 13.67
C LEU A 212 -10.82 14.24 14.91
N PHE A 213 -10.18 15.05 15.76
CA PHE A 213 -10.85 15.67 16.91
C PHE A 213 -11.85 16.74 16.49
N TYR A 214 -11.51 17.56 15.49
CA TYR A 214 -12.36 18.66 15.01
C TYR A 214 -13.34 18.26 13.91
N SER A 215 -13.22 17.06 13.33
CA SER A 215 -14.15 16.53 12.33
C SER A 215 -15.31 15.71 12.92
N ARG A 216 -15.44 15.70 14.25
CA ARG A 216 -16.56 15.06 14.96
C ARG A 216 -17.72 16.00 15.14
#